data_AF-A0A0Q8LVA8-F1
#
_entry.id   AF-A0A0Q8LVA8-F1
#
_cell.length_a   1.000
_cell.length_b   1.000
_cell.length_c   1.000
_cell.angle_alpha   90.00
_cell.angle_beta   90.00
_cell.angle_gamma   90.00
#
_symmetry.space_group_name_H-M   'P 1'
#
loop_
_entity.id
_entity.type
_entity.pdbx_description
1 polymer ?
#
loop_
_entity_poly.entity_id
_entity_poly.type
_entity_poly.pdbx_seq_one_letter_code
_entity_poly.pdbx_strand_id
1 'polypeptide(L)'
;MTHHFDEAVRAGVLGHMNGDHADDNLLIARAFGRDDIVAAEMTGFDGDGGTWLATVPDGGRVEVRAAWPGGAISERPQVRREIVALYDEACRLLGVEPRPHA
;
A
#
# COMPACT_ATOMS: atom_id res chain seq x y z
N MET A 1 -12.49 15.43 8.07
CA MET A 1 -12.70 15.28 6.62
C MET A 1 -11.43 14.71 6.04
N THR A 2 -11.52 13.66 5.23
CA THR A 2 -10.37 13.01 4.60
C THR A 2 -9.70 13.96 3.60
N HIS A 3 -8.38 14.09 3.65
CA HIS A 3 -7.63 14.88 2.68
C HIS A 3 -7.57 14.12 1.33
N HIS A 4 -7.74 14.81 0.22
CA HIS A 4 -7.57 14.22 -1.11
C HIS A 4 -6.44 14.93 -1.85
N PHE A 5 -5.44 14.15 -2.25
CA PHE A 5 -4.34 14.62 -3.08
C PHE A 5 -4.82 14.87 -4.51
N ASP A 6 -4.15 15.80 -5.20
CA ASP A 6 -4.43 16.06 -6.61
C ASP A 6 -4.12 14.84 -7.50
N GLU A 7 -4.69 14.86 -8.70
CA GLU A 7 -4.61 13.74 -9.64
C GLU A 7 -3.16 13.45 -10.09
N ALA A 8 -2.33 14.48 -10.26
CA ALA A 8 -0.95 14.29 -10.70
C ALA A 8 -0.10 13.61 -9.62
N VAL A 9 -0.31 14.00 -8.35
CA VAL A 9 0.32 13.34 -7.20
C VAL A 9 -0.14 11.90 -7.10
N ARG A 10 -1.45 11.65 -7.21
CA ARG A 10 -1.99 10.29 -7.17
C ARG A 10 -1.43 9.42 -8.30
N ALA A 11 -1.48 9.89 -9.54
CA ALA A 11 -0.97 9.16 -10.70
C ALA A 11 0.53 8.83 -10.56
N GLY A 12 1.34 9.80 -10.12
CA GLY A 12 2.78 9.59 -9.93
C GLY A 12 3.10 8.55 -8.86
N VAL A 13 2.40 8.59 -7.71
CA VAL A 13 2.60 7.62 -6.63
C VAL A 13 2.10 6.24 -7.04
N LEU A 14 0.91 6.12 -7.63
CA LEU A 14 0.37 4.83 -8.07
C LEU A 14 1.26 4.19 -9.15
N GLY A 15 1.74 4.99 -10.11
CA GLY A 15 2.67 4.52 -11.14
C GLY A 15 3.97 3.97 -10.54
N HIS A 16 4.56 4.69 -9.59
CA HIS A 16 5.78 4.23 -8.92
C HIS A 16 5.55 2.97 -8.09
N MET A 17 4.47 2.92 -7.30
CA MET A 17 4.14 1.75 -6.47
C MET A 17 3.90 0.50 -7.30
N ASN A 18 3.15 0.62 -8.40
CA ASN A 18 2.82 -0.53 -9.24
C ASN A 18 3.95 -0.90 -10.21
N GLY A 19 4.89 0.02 -10.50
CA GLY A 19 6.04 -0.24 -11.37
C GLY A 19 7.23 -0.83 -10.64
N ASP A 20 7.60 -0.25 -9.49
CA ASP A 20 8.87 -0.56 -8.81
C ASP A 20 8.67 -1.39 -7.53
N HIS A 21 7.45 -1.40 -6.97
CA HIS A 21 7.13 -1.94 -5.64
C HIS A 21 6.00 -2.98 -5.65
N ALA A 22 5.87 -3.75 -6.74
CA ALA A 22 4.85 -4.79 -6.86
C ALA A 22 4.93 -5.86 -5.75
N ASP A 23 6.13 -6.25 -5.35
CA ASP A 23 6.34 -7.20 -4.24
C ASP A 23 5.93 -6.60 -2.89
N ASP A 24 6.13 -5.30 -2.69
CA ASP A 24 5.74 -4.62 -1.45
C ASP A 24 4.22 -4.47 -1.37
N ASN A 25 3.56 -4.17 -2.50
CA ASN A 25 2.09 -4.21 -2.59
C ASN A 25 1.53 -5.57 -2.18
N LEU A 26 2.16 -6.66 -2.62
CA LEU A 26 1.75 -8.02 -2.26
C LEU A 26 1.87 -8.25 -0.75
N LEU A 27 2.99 -7.86 -0.13
CA LEU A 27 3.20 -8.02 1.31
C LEU A 27 2.22 -7.17 2.12
N ILE A 28 1.99 -5.91 1.73
CA ILE A 28 1.00 -5.04 2.35
C ILE A 28 -0.40 -5.66 2.26
N ALA A 29 -0.81 -6.10 1.06
CA ALA A 29 -2.14 -6.66 0.87
C ALA A 29 -2.35 -7.95 1.68
N ARG A 30 -1.30 -8.79 1.83
CA ARG A 30 -1.34 -9.98 2.68
C ARG A 30 -1.47 -9.64 4.16
N ALA A 31 -0.69 -8.69 4.64
CA ALA A 31 -0.65 -8.33 6.06
C ALA A 31 -1.94 -7.65 6.54
N PHE A 32 -2.54 -6.79 5.70
CA PHE A 32 -3.73 -5.99 6.07
C PHE A 32 -5.04 -6.50 5.46
N GLY A 33 -4.98 -7.55 4.65
CA GLY A 33 -6.13 -8.20 4.04
C GLY A 33 -6.18 -9.68 4.43
N ARG A 34 -5.63 -10.53 3.57
CA ARG A 34 -5.62 -12.00 3.73
C ARG A 34 -4.30 -12.60 3.24
N ASP A 35 -3.80 -13.57 3.97
CA ASP A 35 -2.46 -14.16 3.80
C ASP A 35 -2.25 -14.89 2.46
N ASP A 36 -3.31 -15.43 1.87
CA ASP A 36 -3.28 -16.19 0.60
C ASP A 36 -3.35 -15.34 -0.67
N ILE A 37 -3.32 -14.00 -0.58
CA ILE A 37 -3.24 -13.12 -1.76
C ILE A 37 -2.01 -13.50 -2.60
N VAL A 38 -2.16 -13.51 -3.93
CA VAL A 38 -1.10 -13.89 -4.88
C VAL A 38 -0.56 -12.73 -5.71
N ALA A 39 -1.31 -11.63 -5.82
CA ALA A 39 -0.88 -10.39 -6.47
C ALA A 39 -1.65 -9.20 -5.90
N ALA A 40 -1.08 -8.00 -5.92
CA ALA A 40 -1.79 -6.79 -5.53
C ALA A 40 -1.29 -5.57 -6.29
N GLU A 41 -2.22 -4.69 -6.63
CA GLU A 41 -1.94 -3.39 -7.25
C GLU A 41 -2.55 -2.30 -6.37
N MET A 42 -1.79 -1.24 -6.12
CA MET A 42 -2.32 -0.07 -5.45
C MET A 42 -3.23 0.69 -6.42
N THR A 43 -4.50 0.90 -6.05
CA THR A 43 -5.50 1.55 -6.92
C THR A 43 -5.84 2.96 -6.47
N GLY A 44 -5.52 3.31 -5.22
CA GLY A 44 -5.78 4.63 -4.69
C GLY A 44 -5.13 4.89 -3.35
N PHE A 45 -5.14 6.15 -2.95
CA PHE A 45 -4.89 6.59 -1.60
C PHE A 45 -5.48 7.96 -1.37
N ASP A 46 -5.61 8.31 -0.11
CA ASP A 46 -6.04 9.60 0.39
C ASP A 46 -5.32 9.90 1.71
N GLY A 47 -5.78 10.93 2.43
CA GLY A 47 -5.19 11.36 3.69
C GLY A 47 -5.25 10.31 4.79
N ASP A 48 -6.12 9.30 4.72
CA ASP A 48 -6.33 8.35 5.81
C ASP A 48 -5.70 6.97 5.54
N GLY A 49 -5.46 6.63 4.27
CA GLY A 49 -4.89 5.32 3.92
C GLY A 49 -4.68 5.08 2.43
N GLY A 50 -4.14 3.90 2.14
CA GLY A 50 -4.02 3.35 0.80
C GLY A 50 -5.07 2.27 0.52
N THR A 51 -5.42 2.10 -0.75
CA THR A 51 -6.31 1.06 -1.26
C THR A 51 -5.59 0.22 -2.30
N TRP A 52 -5.70 -1.10 -2.17
CA TRP A 52 -5.16 -2.09 -3.08
C TRP A 52 -6.28 -2.95 -3.65
N LEU A 53 -6.14 -3.34 -4.91
CA LEU A 53 -6.90 -4.41 -5.52
C LEU A 53 -6.02 -5.65 -5.54
N ALA A 54 -6.38 -6.64 -4.73
CA ALA A 54 -5.64 -7.87 -4.55
C ALA A 54 -6.28 -9.03 -5.30
N THR A 55 -5.47 -9.95 -5.81
CA THR A 55 -5.91 -11.18 -6.48
C THR A 55 -5.70 -12.36 -5.53
N VAL A 56 -6.72 -13.19 -5.36
CA VAL A 56 -6.69 -14.42 -4.56
C VAL A 56 -6.43 -15.66 -5.45
N PRO A 57 -6.11 -16.83 -4.88
CA PRO A 57 -5.64 -17.97 -5.67
C PRO A 57 -6.60 -18.49 -6.75
N ASP A 58 -7.91 -18.28 -6.58
CA ASP A 58 -8.94 -18.65 -7.55
C ASP A 58 -9.12 -17.62 -8.69
N GLY A 59 -8.28 -16.56 -8.71
CA GLY A 59 -8.33 -15.47 -9.66
C GLY A 59 -9.32 -14.36 -9.31
N GLY A 60 -10.07 -14.51 -8.21
CA GLY A 60 -10.95 -13.49 -7.68
C GLY A 60 -10.20 -12.22 -7.28
N ARG A 61 -10.88 -11.07 -7.32
CA ARG A 61 -10.32 -9.79 -6.91
C ARG A 61 -11.02 -9.25 -5.67
N VAL A 62 -10.24 -8.82 -4.69
CA VAL A 62 -10.73 -8.26 -3.41
C VAL A 62 -10.06 -6.92 -3.15
N GLU A 63 -10.81 -5.98 -2.59
CA GLU A 63 -10.25 -4.70 -2.15
C GLU A 63 -9.63 -4.85 -0.76
N VAL A 64 -8.42 -4.30 -0.58
CA VAL A 64 -7.74 -4.21 0.70
C VAL A 64 -7.48 -2.74 1.00
N ARG A 65 -7.95 -2.27 2.15
CA ARG A 65 -7.74 -0.90 2.63
C ARG A 65 -6.85 -0.95 3.86
N ALA A 66 -5.78 -0.17 3.85
CA ALA A 66 -4.88 -0.05 5.00
C ALA A 66 -4.77 1.40 5.44
N ALA A 67 -4.95 1.64 6.74
CA ALA A 67 -4.78 2.97 7.33
C ALA A 67 -3.28 3.30 7.46
N TRP A 68 -2.94 4.58 7.36
CA TRP A 68 -1.57 5.04 7.59
C TRP A 68 -1.14 4.80 9.05
N PRO A 69 -0.01 4.12 9.31
CA PRO A 69 0.43 3.84 10.68
C PRO A 69 0.66 5.09 11.52
N GLY A 70 1.14 6.18 10.91
CA GLY A 70 1.36 7.48 11.54
C GLY A 70 0.12 8.36 11.65
N GLY A 71 -1.04 7.87 11.22
CA GLY A 71 -2.30 8.62 11.18
C GLY A 71 -2.46 9.46 9.91
N ALA A 72 -3.47 10.34 9.92
CA ALA A 72 -3.86 11.08 8.72
C ALA A 72 -2.75 12.04 8.22
N ILE A 73 -2.61 12.12 6.89
CA ILE A 73 -1.61 12.92 6.17
C ILE A 73 -2.29 13.92 5.23
N SER A 74 -1.57 14.99 4.91
CA SER A 74 -2.05 16.05 4.01
C SER A 74 -0.99 16.57 3.03
N GLU A 75 0.23 16.06 3.10
CA GLU A 75 1.35 16.52 2.29
C GLU A 75 2.00 15.37 1.51
N ARG A 76 2.34 15.64 0.24
CA ARG A 76 2.93 14.63 -0.65
C ARG A 76 4.16 13.91 -0.07
N PRO A 77 5.13 14.58 0.60
CA PRO A 77 6.28 13.88 1.17
C PRO A 77 5.90 12.85 2.26
N GLN A 78 4.77 13.03 2.94
CA GLN A 78 4.30 12.11 3.97
C GLN A 78 3.86 10.78 3.39
N VAL A 79 3.38 10.75 2.13
CA VAL A 79 2.90 9.53 1.46
C VAL A 79 4.02 8.47 1.42
N ARG A 80 5.23 8.85 1.01
CA ARG A 80 6.38 7.92 1.00
C ARG A 80 6.67 7.37 2.39
N ARG A 81 6.69 8.24 3.40
CA ARG A 81 6.94 7.85 4.79
C ARG A 81 5.92 6.82 5.27
N GLU A 82 4.64 7.07 5.02
CA GLU A 82 3.57 6.16 5.45
C GLU A 82 3.56 4.84 4.68
N ILE A 83 3.84 4.85 3.37
CA ILE A 83 3.97 3.62 2.59
C ILE A 83 5.11 2.76 3.12
N VAL A 84 6.27 3.35 3.41
CA VAL A 84 7.42 2.64 3.99
C VAL A 84 7.06 2.08 5.37
N ALA A 85 6.43 2.87 6.23
CA ALA A 85 5.99 2.39 7.55
C ALA A 85 4.97 1.25 7.43
N LEU A 86 4.08 1.31 6.44
CA LEU A 86 3.10 0.26 6.17
C LEU A 86 3.76 -1.04 5.69
N TYR A 87 4.77 -0.93 4.82
CA TYR A 87 5.58 -2.06 4.37
C TYR A 87 6.37 -2.70 5.51
N ASP A 88 7.03 -1.90 6.36
CA ASP A 88 7.76 -2.38 7.53
C ASP A 88 6.84 -3.16 8.48
N GLU A 89 5.65 -2.60 8.75
CA GLU A 89 4.64 -3.27 9.57
C GLU A 89 4.13 -4.56 8.91
N ALA A 90 3.95 -4.57 7.58
CA ALA A 90 3.57 -5.77 6.84
C ALA A 90 4.64 -6.87 6.97
N CYS A 91 5.91 -6.52 6.80
CA CYS A 91 7.03 -7.43 6.99
C CYS A 91 7.05 -7.99 8.41
N ARG A 92 6.86 -7.14 9.43
CA ARG A 92 6.79 -7.55 10.83
C ARG A 92 5.63 -8.52 11.10
N LEU A 93 4.45 -8.25 10.56
CA LEU A 93 3.25 -9.10 10.73
C LEU A 93 3.41 -10.46 10.05
N LEU A 94 4.10 -10.50 8.90
CA LEU A 94 4.33 -11.72 8.13
C LEU A 94 5.60 -12.48 8.54
N GLY A 95 6.44 -11.91 9.41
CA GLY A 95 7.73 -12.49 9.79
C GLY A 95 8.75 -12.51 8.65
N VAL A 96 8.68 -11.53 7.75
CA VAL A 96 9.60 -11.35 6.61
C VAL A 96 10.62 -10.28 6.96
N GLU A 97 11.88 -10.48 6.58
CA GLU A 97 12.91 -9.45 6.72
C GLU A 97 12.72 -8.36 5.64
N PRO A 98 12.59 -7.07 6.00
CA PRO A 98 12.36 -6.00 5.04
C PRO A 98 13.58 -5.77 4.13
N ARG A 99 13.32 -5.39 2.88
CA ARG A 99 14.37 -4.96 1.95
C ARG A 99 14.85 -3.55 2.33
N PRO A 100 16.12 -3.20 2.08
CA PRO A 100 16.59 -1.84 2.29
C PRO A 100 15.78 -0.84 1.45
N HIS A 101 15.25 0.20 2.11
CA HIS A 101 14.58 1.30 1.41
C HIS A 101 15.63 2.23 0.79
N ALA A 102 15.75 2.22 -0.53
CA ALA A 102 16.63 3.13 -1.29
C ALA A 102 15.96 4.46 -1.63
#